data_AF-A0AAE4ABD5-F1
#
_entry.id   AF-A0AAE4ABD5-F1
#
_cell.length_a   1.000
_cell.length_b   1.000
_cell.length_c   1.000
_cell.angle_alpha   90.00
_cell.angle_beta   90.00
_cell.angle_gamma   90.00
#
_symmetry.space_group_name_H-M   'P 1'
#
loop_
_entity.id
_entity.type
_entity.pdbx_description
1 polymer ?
#
loop_
_entity_poly.entity_id
_entity_poly.type
_entity_poly.pdbx_seq_one_letter_code
_entity_poly.pdbx_strand_id
1 'polypeptide(L)' 'PFPAPRVEAVDTPGAGDAFRGALAAALAAGETLEEAVSDAVAAGAHATTAAGARGTFADRDEVTALRARV' A
#
# COMPACT_ATOMS: atom_id res chain seq x y z
N PRO A 1 -14.46 -2.15 7.27
CA PRO A 1 -13.63 -0.92 7.24
C PRO A 1 -12.18 -1.32 6.96
N PHE A 2 -11.39 -0.47 6.29
CA PHE A 2 -10.00 -0.76 5.89
C PHE A 2 -9.04 0.17 6.65
N PRO A 3 -8.65 -0.17 7.88
CA PRO A 3 -7.75 0.69 8.67
C PRO A 3 -6.36 0.73 8.04
N ALA A 4 -5.69 1.88 8.15
CA ALA A 4 -4.32 2.03 7.70
C ALA A 4 -3.32 1.55 8.77
N PRO A 5 -2.28 0.78 8.41
CA PRO A 5 -1.23 0.40 9.34
C PRO A 5 -0.48 1.63 9.85
N ARG A 6 -0.15 1.63 11.14
CA ARG A 6 0.65 2.70 11.74
C ARG A 6 2.10 2.54 11.29
N VAL A 7 2.62 3.58 10.66
CA VAL A 7 4.00 3.67 10.16
C VAL A 7 4.68 4.96 10.64
N GLU A 8 6.00 4.98 10.61
CA GLU A 8 6.78 6.21 10.76
C GLU A 8 6.87 6.89 9.40
N ALA A 9 6.07 7.95 9.21
CA ALA A 9 6.02 8.67 7.95
C ALA A 9 7.22 9.61 7.80
N VAL A 10 7.95 9.48 6.69
CA VAL A 10 9.11 10.28 6.31
C VAL A 10 8.72 11.31 5.23
N ASP A 11 7.93 10.90 4.25
CA ASP A 11 7.44 11.75 3.15
C ASP A 11 6.07 11.24 2.66
N THR A 12 5.29 12.02 1.92
CA THR A 12 3.92 11.63 1.48
C THR A 12 3.61 11.63 -0.02
N PRO A 13 4.38 12.31 -0.91
CA PRO A 13 4.25 12.16 -2.35
C PRO A 13 4.35 10.69 -2.78
N GLY A 14 3.50 10.28 -3.72
CA GLY A 14 3.46 8.92 -4.24
C GLY A 14 2.57 7.94 -3.45
N ALA A 15 2.12 8.27 -2.24
CA ALA A 15 1.22 7.40 -1.46
C ALA A 15 -0.09 7.06 -2.21
N GLY A 16 -0.68 8.06 -2.87
CA GLY A 16 -1.87 7.85 -3.68
C GLY A 16 -1.62 7.03 -4.96
N ASP A 17 -0.43 7.14 -5.54
CA ASP A 17 -0.05 6.36 -6.72
C ASP A 17 0.24 4.91 -6.34
N ALA A 18 0.90 4.68 -5.20
CA ALA A 18 1.11 3.36 -4.63
C ALA A 18 -0.23 2.68 -4.29
N PHE A 19 -1.17 3.41 -3.68
CA PHE A 19 -2.53 2.91 -3.43
C PHE A 19 -3.22 2.48 -4.74
N ARG A 20 -3.25 3.36 -5.75
CA ARG A 20 -3.93 3.07 -7.03
C ARG A 20 -3.25 1.93 -7.79
N GLY A 21 -1.92 1.89 -7.80
CA GLY A 21 -1.14 0.84 -8.43
C GLY A 21 -1.40 -0.52 -7.80
N ALA A 22 -1.34 -0.60 -6.47
CA ALA A 22 -1.65 -1.83 -5.73
C ALA A 22 -3.10 -2.28 -5.91
N LEU A 23 -4.06 -1.35 -5.87
CA LEU A 23 -5.47 -1.65 -6.12
C LEU A 23 -5.69 -2.23 -7.53
N ALA A 24 -5.15 -1.55 -8.55
CA ALA A 24 -5.28 -1.98 -9.94
C ALA A 24 -4.61 -3.34 -10.18
N ALA A 25 -3.44 -3.58 -9.59
CA ALA A 25 -2.73 -4.85 -9.69
C ALA A 25 -3.49 -5.99 -9.03
N ALA A 26 -4.01 -5.81 -7.81
CA ALA A 26 -4.77 -6.83 -7.09
C ALA A 26 -6.09 -7.17 -7.81
N LEU A 27 -6.82 -6.17 -8.30
CA LEU A 27 -8.03 -6.40 -9.10
C LEU A 27 -7.72 -7.12 -10.42
N ALA A 28 -6.62 -6.77 -11.09
CA ALA A 28 -6.18 -7.45 -12.31
C ALA A 28 -5.75 -8.90 -12.05
N ALA A 29 -5.28 -9.21 -10.84
CA ALA A 29 -4.96 -10.56 -10.39
C ALA A 29 -6.20 -11.39 -10.00
N GLY A 30 -7.40 -10.79 -10.01
CA GLY A 30 -8.66 -11.47 -9.69
C GLY A 30 -9.00 -11.51 -8.21
N GLU A 31 -8.34 -10.70 -7.39
CA GLU A 31 -8.67 -10.57 -5.97
C GLU A 31 -10.03 -9.90 -5.76
N THR A 32 -10.63 -10.15 -4.59
CA THR A 32 -11.86 -9.44 -4.21
C THR A 32 -11.58 -7.95 -4.01
N LEU A 33 -12.61 -7.11 -4.12
CA LEU A 33 -12.45 -5.68 -3.88
C LEU A 33 -11.97 -5.42 -2.46
N GLU A 34 -12.44 -6.19 -1.48
CA GLU A 34 -12.04 -6.10 -0.09
C GLU A 34 -10.55 -6.43 0.13
N GLU A 35 -10.03 -7.50 -0.48
CA GLU A 35 -8.60 -7.84 -0.43
C GLU A 35 -7.76 -6.76 -1.11
N ALA A 36 -8.17 -6.36 -2.32
CA ALA A 36 -7.47 -5.36 -3.11
C ALA A 36 -7.39 -4.00 -2.41
N VAL A 37 -8.47 -3.56 -1.74
CA VAL A 37 -8.47 -2.32 -0.95
C VAL A 37 -7.58 -2.46 0.29
N SER A 38 -7.57 -3.63 0.95
CA SER A 38 -6.69 -3.85 2.11
C SER A 38 -5.21 -3.74 1.72
N ASP A 39 -4.85 -4.26 0.55
CA ASP A 39 -3.48 -4.18 0.01
C ASP A 39 -3.13 -2.77 -0.45
N ALA A 40 -4.06 -2.08 -1.10
CA ALA A 40 -3.88 -0.70 -1.50
C ALA A 40 -3.61 0.23 -0.31
N VAL A 41 -4.33 0.05 0.80
CA VAL A 41 -4.11 0.79 2.04
C VAL A 41 -2.72 0.54 2.62
N ALA A 42 -2.28 -0.72 2.65
CA ALA A 42 -0.94 -1.08 3.12
C ALA A 42 0.18 -0.51 2.21
N ALA A 43 0.01 -0.58 0.89
CA ALA A 43 0.95 -0.01 -0.08
C ALA A 43 1.05 1.52 0.05
N GLY A 44 -0.09 2.20 0.20
CA GLY A 44 -0.13 3.65 0.41
C GLY A 44 0.58 4.07 1.70
N ALA A 45 0.41 3.31 2.78
CA ALA A 45 1.13 3.55 4.03
C ALA A 45 2.64 3.30 3.89
N HIS A 46 3.06 2.20 3.25
CA HIS A 46 4.47 1.89 3.00
C HIS A 46 5.17 3.00 2.23
N ALA A 47 4.51 3.53 1.19
CA ALA A 47 5.10 4.55 0.34
C ALA A 47 5.52 5.79 1.14
N THR A 48 4.90 6.03 2.30
CA THR A 48 5.24 7.16 3.16
C THR A 48 6.52 6.98 4.00
N THR A 49 7.11 5.80 4.05
CA THR A 49 8.21 5.49 4.98
C THR A 49 9.60 5.81 4.44
N ALA A 50 9.72 6.30 3.21
CA ALA A 50 10.98 6.85 2.72
C ALA A 50 10.78 8.05 1.79
N ALA A 51 11.87 8.78 1.54
CA ALA A 51 11.84 10.04 0.82
C ALA A 51 11.60 9.85 -0.69
N GLY A 52 10.71 10.68 -1.25
CA GLY A 52 10.48 10.78 -2.69
C GLY A 52 9.48 9.76 -3.26
N ALA A 53 8.69 10.22 -4.24
CA ALA A 53 7.54 9.52 -4.80
C ALA A 53 7.81 8.19 -5.55
N ARG A 54 9.08 7.77 -5.70
CA ARG A 54 9.48 6.58 -6.48
C ARG A 54 10.44 5.63 -5.75
N GLY A 55 10.92 5.98 -4.56
CA GLY A 55 11.92 5.19 -3.84
C GLY A 55 11.36 3.98 -3.10
N THR A 56 10.04 3.82 -3.03
CA THR A 56 9.34 3.02 -1.99
C THR A 56 8.12 2.28 -2.50
N PHE A 57 8.02 1.94 -3.80
CA PHE A 57 6.93 1.06 -4.20
C PHE A 57 7.16 -0.33 -3.61
N ALA A 58 6.31 -0.68 -2.65
CA ALA A 58 6.35 -1.95 -1.95
C ALA A 58 6.14 -3.10 -2.92
N ASP A 59 6.88 -4.19 -2.73
CA ASP A 59 6.56 -5.46 -3.36
C ASP A 59 5.38 -6.17 -2.65
N ARG A 60 4.97 -7.31 -3.19
CA ARG A 60 3.81 -8.07 -2.67
C ARG A 60 4.03 -8.54 -1.24
N ASP A 61 5.25 -8.92 -0.88
CA ASP A 61 5.57 -9.46 0.44
C ASP A 61 5.57 -8.34 1.48
N GLU A 62 6.10 -7.18 1.14
CA GLU A 62 6.09 -5.97 1.98
C GLU A 62 4.65 -5.48 2.24
N VAL A 63 3.80 -5.46 1.20
CA VAL A 63 2.37 -5.12 1.32
C VAL A 63 1.67 -6.12 2.27
N THR A 64 1.92 -7.41 2.09
CA THR A 64 1.32 -8.47 2.92
C THR A 64 1.74 -8.35 4.38
N ALA A 65 3.02 -8.08 4.64
CA ALA A 65 3.55 -7.88 5.99
C ALA A 65 2.93 -6.66 6.68
N LEU A 66 2.73 -5.56 5.96
CA LEU A 66 2.09 -4.35 6.49
C LEU A 66 0.61 -4.56 6.79
N ARG A 67 -0.10 -5.29 5.92
CA ARG A 67 -1.51 -5.65 6.15
C ARG A 67 -1.70 -6.49 7.41
N ALA A 68 -0.72 -7.30 7.81
CA ALA A 68 -0.81 -8.09 9.04
C ALA A 68 -0.69 -7.25 10.34
N ARG A 69 -0.43 -5.95 10.25
CA ARG A 69 -0.19 -5.04 11.40
C ARG A 69 -1.41 -4.20 11.80
N VAL A 70 -2.58 -4.45 11.20
CA VAL A 70 -3.81 -3.67 11.41
C VAL A 70 -4.92 -4.46 12.08
#